data_AF-A0A356MPW2-F1
#
_entry.id   AF-A0A356MPW2-F1
#
_cell.length_a   1.000
_cell.length_b   1.000
_cell.length_c   1.000
_cell.angle_alpha   90.00
_cell.angle_beta   90.00
_cell.angle_gamma   90.00
#
_symmetry.space_group_name_H-M   'P 1'
#
loop_
_entity.id
_entity.type
_entity.pdbx_description
1 polymer ?
#
loop_
_entity_poly.entity_id
_entity_poly.type
_entity_poly.pdbx_seq_one_letter_code
_entity_poly.pdbx_strand_id
1 'polypeptide(L)'
;MDKGTALTLLGLKDSVEPEEIMERLDAEAFAVRDHFMRQPVIPALFRSRNNRLVQLSDVGRVLDVKPLGAPVELPTLLPSGENFILLVRNHVENIRRLRTAMAATLDPDVLVRFGHTLCNLQLRYMEQFLVLSLDVAGKVIHDAAVPARDEADWQKLLESVESSEQWAEALIAKERARMAKILEREVS
;
A
#
# COMPACT_ATOMS: atom_id res chain seq x y z
N MET A 1 4.74 14.42 23.10
CA MET A 1 5.32 13.14 23.56
C MET A 1 6.59 13.46 24.32
N ASP A 2 6.83 12.81 25.47
CA ASP A 2 8.07 12.96 26.24
C ASP A 2 9.13 11.90 25.85
N LYS A 3 10.36 12.07 26.35
CA LYS A 3 11.50 11.19 26.05
C LYS A 3 11.25 9.74 26.50
N GLY A 4 10.69 9.52 27.70
CA GLY A 4 10.43 8.17 28.22
C GLY A 4 9.38 7.42 27.39
N THR A 5 8.33 8.12 26.94
CA THR A 5 7.33 7.58 26.02
C THR A 5 7.96 7.21 24.68
N ALA A 6 8.84 8.07 24.15
CA ALA A 6 9.53 7.81 22.88
C ALA A 6 10.44 6.58 22.95
N LEU A 7 11.20 6.41 24.04
CA LEU A 7 12.02 5.22 24.27
C LEU A 7 11.16 3.96 24.42
N THR A 8 10.06 4.05 25.16
CA THR A 8 9.11 2.94 25.33
C THR A 8 8.51 2.50 23.99
N LEU A 9 8.20 3.42 23.09
CA LEU A 9 7.69 3.11 21.74
C LEU A 9 8.70 2.41 20.83
N LEU A 10 9.99 2.49 21.16
CA LEU A 10 11.08 1.73 20.53
C LEU A 10 11.39 0.42 21.28
N GLY A 11 10.79 0.19 22.45
CA GLY A 11 11.09 -0.94 23.33
C GLY A 11 12.40 -0.78 24.09
N LEU A 12 12.86 0.46 24.27
CA LEU A 12 14.13 0.82 24.89
C LEU A 12 13.93 1.27 26.35
N LYS A 13 14.98 1.13 27.17
CA LYS A 13 15.03 1.59 28.57
C LYS A 13 15.53 3.04 28.64
N ASP A 14 15.41 3.68 29.80
CA ASP A 14 15.79 5.10 29.99
C ASP A 14 17.30 5.38 29.86
N SER A 15 18.16 4.38 30.02
CA SER A 15 19.62 4.46 29.89
C SER A 15 20.10 3.73 28.64
N VAL A 16 19.86 4.33 27.47
CA VAL A 16 20.22 3.73 26.17
C VAL A 16 21.11 4.68 25.39
N GLU A 17 22.13 4.12 24.76
CA GLU A 17 23.10 4.86 23.96
C GLU A 17 22.45 5.39 22.65
N PRO A 18 22.90 6.54 22.12
CA PRO A 18 22.34 7.12 20.89
C PRO A 18 22.36 6.17 19.68
N GLU A 19 23.38 5.32 19.57
CA GLU A 19 23.51 4.33 18.49
C GLU A 19 22.38 3.30 18.53
N GLU A 20 22.02 2.81 19.71
CA GLU A 20 20.96 1.81 19.88
C GLU A 20 19.57 2.42 19.57
N ILE A 21 19.36 3.70 19.89
CA ILE A 21 18.16 4.44 19.47
C ILE A 21 18.07 4.49 17.95
N MET A 22 19.17 4.86 17.28
CA MET A 22 19.23 4.98 15.83
C MET A 22 18.97 3.62 15.15
N GLU A 23 19.67 2.56 15.58
CA GLU A 23 19.49 1.21 15.06
C GLU A 23 18.04 0.72 15.19
N ARG A 24 17.40 1.04 16.33
CA ARG A 24 16.01 0.61 16.58
C ARG A 24 15.02 1.38 15.70
N LEU A 25 15.24 2.68 15.52
CA LEU A 25 14.41 3.50 14.64
C LEU A 25 14.56 3.07 13.16
N ASP A 26 15.79 2.77 12.73
CA ASP A 26 16.09 2.20 11.41
C ASP A 26 15.38 0.86 11.19
N ALA A 27 15.47 -0.06 12.14
CA ALA A 27 14.84 -1.38 12.04
C ALA A 27 13.31 -1.28 11.93
N GLU A 28 12.68 -0.40 12.71
CA GLU A 28 11.24 -0.18 12.68
C GLU A 28 10.78 0.48 11.36
N ALA A 29 11.49 1.50 10.89
CA ALA A 29 11.21 2.14 9.61
C ALA A 29 11.40 1.16 8.44
N PHE A 30 12.46 0.35 8.48
CA PHE A 30 12.73 -0.70 7.51
C PHE A 30 11.59 -1.72 7.46
N ALA A 31 11.10 -2.19 8.62
CA ALA A 31 10.01 -3.16 8.67
C ALA A 31 8.72 -2.63 8.02
N VAL A 32 8.42 -1.34 8.20
CA VAL A 32 7.28 -0.72 7.54
C VAL A 32 7.51 -0.55 6.03
N ARG A 33 8.68 -0.07 5.60
CA ARG A 33 9.02 0.02 4.18
C ARG A 33 8.90 -1.35 3.51
N ASP A 34 9.44 -2.38 4.14
CA ASP A 34 9.41 -3.74 3.63
C ASP A 34 7.99 -4.27 3.43
N HIS A 35 7.09 -3.93 4.37
CA HIS A 35 5.67 -4.20 4.21
C HIS A 35 5.09 -3.55 2.94
N PHE A 36 5.37 -2.27 2.70
CA PHE A 36 4.90 -1.57 1.49
C PHE A 36 5.48 -2.17 0.19
N MET A 37 6.72 -2.65 0.24
CA MET A 37 7.40 -3.27 -0.90
C MET A 37 6.82 -4.64 -1.27
N ARG A 38 6.39 -5.43 -0.29
CA ARG A 38 6.09 -6.85 -0.49
C ARG A 38 4.60 -7.21 -0.44
N GLN A 39 3.80 -6.43 0.27
CA GLN A 39 2.40 -6.79 0.52
C GLN A 39 1.45 -6.17 -0.53
N PRO A 40 0.35 -6.86 -0.89
CA PRO A 40 -0.75 -6.24 -1.62
C PRO A 40 -1.23 -4.96 -0.94
N VAL A 41 -1.56 -3.94 -1.73
CA VAL A 41 -1.99 -2.65 -1.17
C VAL A 41 -3.41 -2.78 -0.64
N ILE A 42 -3.55 -2.98 0.66
CA ILE A 42 -4.83 -2.99 1.35
C ILE A 42 -4.93 -1.69 2.17
N PRO A 43 -5.78 -0.71 1.78
CA PRO A 43 -5.74 0.64 2.32
C PRO A 43 -5.78 0.71 3.85
N ALA A 44 -6.69 -0.01 4.51
CA ALA A 44 -6.76 -0.07 5.96
C ALA A 44 -5.45 -0.55 6.63
N LEU A 45 -4.78 -1.57 6.06
CA LEU A 45 -3.51 -2.08 6.60
C LEU A 45 -2.37 -1.09 6.36
N PHE A 46 -2.32 -0.46 5.18
CA PHE A 46 -1.30 0.54 4.87
C PHE A 46 -1.48 1.82 5.69
N ARG A 47 -2.71 2.25 5.98
CA ARG A 47 -2.96 3.38 6.91
C ARG A 47 -2.42 3.12 8.31
N SER A 48 -2.64 1.92 8.85
CA SER A 48 -2.07 1.52 10.14
C SER A 48 -0.54 1.63 10.15
N ARG A 49 0.11 1.24 9.03
CA ARG A 49 1.56 1.36 8.85
C ARG A 49 2.04 2.81 8.66
N ASN A 50 1.30 3.65 7.94
CA ASN A 50 1.58 5.08 7.86
C ASN A 50 1.50 5.74 9.25
N ASN A 51 0.49 5.41 10.04
CA ASN A 51 0.37 5.93 11.42
C ASN A 51 1.59 5.52 12.26
N ARG A 52 2.12 4.31 12.09
CA ARG A 52 3.37 3.89 12.73
C ARG A 52 4.55 4.74 12.27
N LEU A 53 4.69 5.04 10.98
CA LEU A 53 5.76 5.91 10.49
C LEU A 53 5.65 7.35 11.01
N VAL A 54 4.44 7.90 11.13
CA VAL A 54 4.22 9.21 11.77
C VAL A 54 4.70 9.18 13.23
N GLN A 55 4.35 8.13 13.98
CA GLN A 55 4.85 7.94 15.34
C GLN A 55 6.37 7.84 15.38
N LEU A 56 7.00 7.10 14.45
CA LEU A 56 8.46 6.98 14.37
C LEU A 56 9.14 8.32 14.03
N SER A 57 8.51 9.13 13.17
CA SER A 57 8.97 10.50 12.88
C SER A 57 8.96 11.36 14.14
N ASP A 58 7.86 11.34 14.89
CA ASP A 58 7.74 12.06 16.16
C ASP A 58 8.74 11.56 17.21
N VAL A 59 8.98 10.24 17.28
CA VAL A 59 10.02 9.64 18.14
C VAL A 59 11.41 10.16 17.76
N GLY A 60 11.75 10.15 16.47
CA GLY A 60 13.03 10.65 15.98
C GLY A 60 13.25 12.12 16.36
N ARG A 61 12.23 12.97 16.20
CA ARG A 61 12.29 14.39 16.61
C ARG A 61 12.47 14.57 18.12
N VAL A 62 11.73 13.81 18.94
CA VAL A 62 11.82 13.92 20.42
C VAL A 62 13.17 13.43 20.94
N LEU A 63 13.75 12.42 20.29
CA LEU A 63 15.05 11.85 20.66
C LEU A 63 16.24 12.55 19.96
N ASP A 64 15.99 13.62 19.21
CA ASP A 64 16.98 14.40 18.44
C ASP A 64 17.80 13.53 17.45
N VAL A 65 17.15 12.54 16.84
CA VAL A 65 17.72 11.68 15.80
C VAL A 65 17.42 12.28 14.44
N LYS A 66 18.44 12.44 13.60
CA LYS A 66 18.27 12.97 12.25
C LYS A 66 17.46 12.01 11.36
N PRO A 67 16.70 12.54 10.37
CA PRO A 67 15.96 11.71 9.42
C PRO A 67 16.86 10.69 8.71
N LEU A 68 16.33 9.48 8.51
CA LEU A 68 17.10 8.34 8.04
C LEU A 68 17.10 8.25 6.51
N GLY A 69 18.19 8.67 5.88
CA GLY A 69 18.40 8.50 4.44
C GLY A 69 18.18 9.77 3.61
N ALA A 70 18.32 9.63 2.29
CA ALA A 70 18.22 10.76 1.38
C ALA A 70 16.76 11.18 1.18
N PRO A 71 16.50 12.49 0.96
CA PRO A 71 15.21 12.93 0.46
C PRO A 71 14.96 12.26 -0.90
N VAL A 72 13.85 11.54 -1.01
CA VAL A 72 13.42 10.90 -2.25
C VAL A 72 12.15 11.59 -2.74
N GLU A 73 12.15 11.98 -4.00
CA GLU A 73 10.97 12.52 -4.65
C GLU A 73 10.02 11.40 -5.09
N LEU A 74 8.72 11.71 -5.06
CA LEU A 74 7.72 10.79 -5.61
C LEU A 74 7.85 10.78 -7.13
N PRO A 75 7.87 9.60 -7.78
CA PRO A 75 7.91 9.52 -9.22
C PRO A 75 6.63 10.05 -9.85
N THR A 76 6.74 10.58 -11.07
CA THR A 76 5.56 10.92 -11.87
C THR A 76 4.73 9.67 -12.17
N LEU A 77 3.46 9.71 -11.78
CA LEU A 77 2.51 8.63 -12.01
C LEU A 77 1.89 8.74 -13.40
N LEU A 78 1.65 7.60 -14.03
CA LEU A 78 0.82 7.49 -15.21
C LEU A 78 -0.64 7.81 -14.84
N PRO A 79 -1.41 8.41 -15.76
CA PRO A 79 -2.83 8.66 -15.55
C PRO A 79 -3.58 7.34 -15.42
N SER A 80 -4.77 7.41 -14.83
CA SER A 80 -5.70 6.28 -14.86
C SER A 80 -6.09 5.97 -16.30
N GLY A 81 -6.09 4.69 -16.66
CA GLY A 81 -6.42 4.26 -18.02
C GLY A 81 -7.90 4.46 -18.33
N GLU A 82 -8.19 4.89 -19.56
CA GLU A 82 -9.57 5.10 -20.05
C GLU A 82 -10.32 3.78 -20.34
N ASN A 83 -9.59 2.67 -20.41
CA ASN A 83 -10.14 1.33 -20.61
C ASN A 83 -9.48 0.33 -19.66
N PHE A 84 -10.04 -0.88 -19.62
CA PHE A 84 -9.67 -1.92 -18.66
C PHE A 84 -8.19 -2.32 -18.76
N ILE A 85 -7.66 -2.47 -19.98
CA ILE A 85 -6.26 -2.82 -20.24
C ILE A 85 -5.33 -1.73 -19.71
N LEU A 86 -5.60 -0.47 -20.08
CA LEU A 86 -4.79 0.66 -19.63
C LEU A 86 -4.89 0.88 -18.13
N LEU A 87 -6.06 0.66 -17.52
CA LEU A 87 -6.26 0.77 -16.09
C LEU A 87 -5.33 -0.19 -15.33
N VAL A 88 -5.36 -1.48 -15.67
CA VAL A 88 -4.54 -2.51 -15.02
C VAL A 88 -3.05 -2.26 -15.29
N ARG A 89 -2.65 -2.04 -16.54
CA ARG A 89 -1.23 -1.82 -16.90
C ARG A 89 -0.64 -0.59 -16.20
N ASN A 90 -1.33 0.55 -16.24
CA ASN A 90 -0.84 1.78 -15.64
C ASN A 90 -0.80 1.66 -14.10
N HIS A 91 -1.78 0.98 -13.50
CA HIS A 91 -1.78 0.75 -12.06
C HIS A 91 -0.55 -0.07 -11.62
N VAL A 92 -0.30 -1.22 -12.27
CA VAL A 92 0.86 -2.08 -11.96
C VAL A 92 2.17 -1.33 -12.13
N GLU A 93 2.32 -0.57 -13.23
CA GLU A 93 3.51 0.22 -13.49
C GLU A 93 3.71 1.34 -12.45
N ASN A 94 2.63 2.00 -12.02
CA ASN A 94 2.69 3.01 -10.96
C ASN A 94 3.11 2.40 -9.60
N ILE A 95 2.58 1.23 -9.23
CA ILE A 95 3.01 0.49 -8.03
C ILE A 95 4.50 0.16 -8.11
N ARG A 96 4.97 -0.32 -9.27
CA ARG A 96 6.39 -0.64 -9.51
C ARG A 96 7.27 0.61 -9.34
N ARG A 97 6.92 1.72 -9.98
CA ARG A 97 7.67 2.99 -9.88
C ARG A 97 7.78 3.48 -8.44
N LEU A 98 6.67 3.47 -7.70
CA LEU A 98 6.63 3.88 -6.30
C LEU A 98 7.54 3.00 -5.44
N ARG A 99 7.46 1.67 -5.59
CA ARG A 99 8.30 0.73 -4.85
C ARG A 99 9.79 0.88 -5.19
N THR A 100 10.12 1.05 -6.48
CA THR A 100 11.51 1.27 -6.91
C THR A 100 12.09 2.54 -6.27
N ALA A 101 11.37 3.67 -6.29
CA ALA A 101 11.83 4.90 -5.68
C ALA A 101 11.92 4.77 -4.15
N MET A 102 10.94 4.13 -3.51
CA MET A 102 10.89 3.93 -2.06
C MET A 102 12.09 3.15 -1.50
N ALA A 103 12.67 2.24 -2.29
CA ALA A 103 13.82 1.43 -1.86
C ALA A 103 15.04 2.27 -1.45
N ALA A 104 15.14 3.53 -1.90
CA ALA A 104 16.27 4.42 -1.65
C ALA A 104 16.19 5.24 -0.35
N THR A 105 15.15 5.06 0.47
CA THR A 105 14.97 5.83 1.72
C THR A 105 14.53 4.96 2.90
N LEU A 106 14.82 5.43 4.11
CA LEU A 106 14.25 4.94 5.36
C LEU A 106 13.60 6.09 6.16
N ASP A 107 13.47 7.28 5.56
CA ASP A 107 12.98 8.46 6.23
C ASP A 107 11.48 8.28 6.47
N PRO A 108 11.03 8.22 7.74
CA PRO A 108 9.62 7.99 8.03
C PRO A 108 8.68 9.00 7.36
N ASP A 109 9.06 10.28 7.27
CA ASP A 109 8.24 11.33 6.66
C ASP A 109 8.09 11.10 5.15
N VAL A 110 9.16 10.63 4.49
CA VAL A 110 9.13 10.28 3.06
C VAL A 110 8.33 9.00 2.83
N LEU A 111 8.53 7.98 3.67
CA LEU A 111 7.80 6.70 3.58
C LEU A 111 6.28 6.89 3.78
N VAL A 112 5.84 7.81 4.65
CA VAL A 112 4.42 8.17 4.80
C VAL A 112 3.84 8.68 3.49
N ARG A 113 4.57 9.54 2.77
CA ARG A 113 4.12 10.06 1.46
C ARG A 113 3.96 8.93 0.45
N PHE A 114 4.88 7.98 0.42
CA PHE A 114 4.77 6.80 -0.44
C PHE A 114 3.56 5.93 -0.06
N GLY A 115 3.39 5.61 1.22
CA GLY A 115 2.29 4.79 1.69
C GLY A 115 0.92 5.41 1.40
N HIS A 116 0.76 6.72 1.62
CA HIS A 116 -0.44 7.46 1.21
C HIS A 116 -0.66 7.42 -0.30
N THR A 117 0.41 7.62 -1.09
CA THR A 117 0.31 7.58 -2.55
C THR A 117 -0.13 6.20 -3.05
N LEU A 118 0.42 5.12 -2.50
CA LEU A 118 0.02 3.74 -2.79
C LEU A 118 -1.46 3.51 -2.45
N CYS A 119 -1.92 3.95 -1.27
CA CYS A 119 -3.33 3.83 -0.87
C CYS A 119 -4.26 4.57 -1.84
N ASN A 120 -3.96 5.83 -2.14
CA ASN A 120 -4.79 6.65 -3.02
C ASN A 120 -4.81 6.12 -4.46
N LEU A 121 -3.70 5.53 -4.91
CA LEU A 121 -3.65 4.85 -6.19
C LEU A 121 -4.52 3.58 -6.19
N GLN A 122 -4.47 2.78 -5.12
CA GLN A 122 -5.29 1.58 -4.98
C GLN A 122 -6.78 1.90 -4.94
N LEU A 123 -7.19 2.90 -4.15
CA LEU A 123 -8.60 3.29 -4.04
C LEU A 123 -9.18 3.68 -5.40
N ARG A 124 -8.49 4.57 -6.13
CA ARG A 124 -8.89 4.99 -7.48
C ARG A 124 -8.92 3.84 -8.47
N TYR A 125 -7.95 2.93 -8.40
CA TYR A 125 -7.93 1.73 -9.23
C TYR A 125 -9.15 0.84 -8.95
N MET A 126 -9.44 0.57 -7.68
CA MET A 126 -10.60 -0.25 -7.30
C MET A 126 -11.91 0.39 -7.75
N GLU A 127 -12.10 1.69 -7.53
CA GLU A 127 -13.30 2.41 -7.96
C GLU A 127 -13.52 2.29 -9.48
N GLN A 128 -12.48 2.53 -10.27
CA GLN A 128 -12.56 2.45 -11.73
C GLN A 128 -12.72 1.02 -12.23
N PHE A 129 -12.08 0.05 -11.58
CA PHE A 129 -12.28 -1.36 -11.86
C PHE A 129 -13.74 -1.76 -11.68
N LEU A 130 -14.39 -1.28 -10.60
CA LEU A 130 -15.82 -1.50 -10.38
C LEU A 130 -16.70 -0.80 -11.41
N VAL A 131 -16.28 0.30 -12.02
CA VAL A 131 -17.04 0.92 -13.12
C VAL A 131 -16.89 0.13 -14.41
N LEU A 132 -15.66 -0.29 -14.74
CA LEU A 132 -15.39 -0.98 -15.99
C LEU A 132 -15.84 -2.45 -16.02
N SER A 133 -16.13 -3.06 -14.86
CA SER A 133 -16.63 -4.44 -14.72
C SER A 133 -18.12 -4.54 -14.38
N LEU A 134 -18.93 -3.54 -14.78
CA LEU A 134 -20.37 -3.52 -14.48
C LEU A 134 -21.15 -4.64 -15.18
N ASP A 135 -20.70 -5.05 -16.35
CA ASP A 135 -21.25 -6.16 -17.15
C ASP A 135 -21.23 -7.51 -16.42
N VAL A 136 -20.26 -7.71 -15.52
CA VAL A 136 -20.15 -8.91 -14.68
C VAL A 136 -20.70 -8.71 -13.26
N ALA A 137 -21.18 -7.52 -12.91
CA ALA A 137 -21.58 -7.17 -11.53
C ALA A 137 -22.74 -8.01 -10.97
N GLY A 138 -23.65 -8.46 -11.83
CA GLY A 138 -24.83 -9.26 -11.44
C GLY A 138 -24.63 -10.77 -11.55
N LYS A 139 -23.46 -11.22 -12.03
CA LYS A 139 -23.18 -12.65 -12.16
C LYS A 139 -22.77 -13.18 -10.79
N VAL A 140 -23.64 -13.98 -10.16
CA VAL A 140 -23.31 -14.73 -8.94
C VAL A 140 -22.37 -15.87 -9.35
N ILE A 141 -21.07 -15.56 -9.42
CA ILE A 141 -20.03 -16.54 -9.76
C ILE A 141 -19.38 -17.11 -8.49
N HIS A 142 -19.52 -16.44 -7.34
CA HIS A 142 -18.86 -16.82 -6.08
C HIS A 142 -19.84 -16.72 -4.90
N ASP A 143 -20.07 -17.84 -4.20
CA ASP A 143 -20.94 -17.91 -3.01
C ASP A 143 -20.23 -17.44 -1.72
N ALA A 144 -18.90 -17.32 -1.74
CA ALA A 144 -18.08 -17.04 -0.56
C ALA A 144 -17.40 -15.67 -0.63
N ALA A 145 -17.16 -15.07 0.55
CA ALA A 145 -16.43 -13.82 0.67
C ALA A 145 -14.96 -13.96 0.21
N VAL A 146 -14.54 -13.14 -0.76
CA VAL A 146 -13.16 -13.11 -1.24
C VAL A 146 -12.26 -12.36 -0.24
N PRO A 147 -11.17 -12.97 0.27
CA PRO A 147 -10.23 -12.30 1.16
C PRO A 147 -9.52 -11.12 0.48
N ALA A 148 -9.30 -10.01 1.19
CA ALA A 148 -8.64 -8.83 0.63
C ALA A 148 -7.22 -9.09 0.11
N ARG A 149 -6.52 -10.07 0.70
CA ARG A 149 -5.15 -10.47 0.34
C ARG A 149 -5.07 -11.37 -0.90
N ASP A 150 -6.20 -11.93 -1.34
CA ASP A 150 -6.27 -12.86 -2.47
C ASP A 150 -6.42 -12.08 -3.78
N GLU A 151 -5.45 -11.19 -4.04
CA GLU A 151 -5.37 -10.39 -5.25
C GLU A 151 -4.94 -11.23 -6.44
N ALA A 152 -5.66 -11.14 -7.54
CA ALA A 152 -5.34 -11.81 -8.78
C ALA A 152 -3.97 -11.40 -9.33
N ASP A 153 -3.29 -12.36 -9.96
CA ASP A 153 -2.12 -12.07 -10.78
C ASP A 153 -2.50 -11.12 -11.93
N TRP A 154 -1.73 -10.05 -12.09
CA TRP A 154 -2.06 -8.99 -13.04
C TRP A 154 -1.93 -9.42 -14.50
N GLN A 155 -1.07 -10.39 -14.81
CA GLN A 155 -0.94 -10.92 -16.18
C GLN A 155 -2.18 -11.72 -16.53
N LYS A 156 -2.61 -12.60 -15.63
CA LYS A 156 -3.89 -13.33 -15.79
C LYS A 156 -5.09 -12.40 -15.87
N LEU A 157 -5.09 -11.30 -15.11
CA LEU A 157 -6.15 -10.31 -15.18
C LEU A 157 -6.17 -9.62 -16.55
N LEU A 158 -5.02 -9.27 -17.12
CA LEU A 158 -4.95 -8.73 -18.48
C LEU A 158 -5.42 -9.73 -19.54
N GLU A 159 -4.99 -10.99 -19.43
CA GLU A 159 -5.46 -12.07 -20.32
C GLU A 159 -6.99 -12.24 -20.24
N SER A 160 -7.56 -12.11 -19.03
CA SER A 160 -9.00 -12.22 -18.85
C SER A 160 -9.79 -11.10 -19.52
N VAL A 161 -9.23 -9.90 -19.63
CA VAL A 161 -9.89 -8.75 -20.27
C VAL A 161 -10.04 -8.95 -21.78
N GLU A 162 -9.12 -9.68 -22.40
CA GLU A 162 -9.12 -9.95 -23.85
C GLU A 162 -9.82 -11.27 -24.20
N SER A 163 -10.21 -12.06 -23.19
CA SER A 163 -10.82 -13.38 -23.34
C SER A 163 -12.35 -13.34 -23.21
N SER A 164 -13.02 -14.21 -23.95
CA SER A 164 -14.47 -14.46 -23.86
C SER A 164 -14.80 -15.77 -23.12
N GLU A 165 -13.80 -16.42 -22.54
CA GLU A 165 -13.98 -17.70 -21.85
C GLU A 165 -14.56 -17.52 -20.44
N GLN A 166 -15.27 -18.53 -19.95
CA GLN A 166 -15.96 -18.46 -18.65
C GLN A 166 -15.00 -18.22 -17.47
N TRP A 167 -13.76 -18.71 -17.54
CA TRP A 167 -12.77 -18.48 -16.48
C TRP A 167 -12.38 -17.00 -16.37
N ALA A 168 -12.41 -16.27 -17.50
CA ALA A 168 -12.03 -14.87 -17.56
C ALA A 168 -13.08 -14.02 -16.83
N GLU A 169 -14.35 -14.24 -17.15
CA GLU A 169 -15.46 -13.61 -16.44
C GLU A 169 -15.44 -13.93 -14.94
N ALA A 170 -15.15 -15.19 -14.59
CA ALA A 170 -15.06 -15.61 -13.20
C ALA A 170 -13.93 -14.93 -12.42
N LEU A 171 -12.78 -14.69 -13.06
CA LEU A 171 -11.65 -13.96 -12.48
C LEU A 171 -12.00 -12.49 -12.25
N ILE A 172 -12.59 -11.82 -13.25
CA ILE A 172 -13.01 -10.41 -13.14
C ILE A 172 -14.07 -10.26 -12.05
N ALA A 173 -15.06 -11.17 -11.99
CA ALA A 173 -16.08 -11.15 -10.94
C ALA A 173 -15.49 -11.37 -9.54
N LYS A 174 -14.48 -12.25 -9.40
CA LYS A 174 -13.76 -12.47 -8.13
C LYS A 174 -13.08 -11.19 -7.67
N GLU A 175 -12.31 -10.54 -8.55
CA GLU A 175 -11.62 -9.29 -8.24
C GLU A 175 -12.60 -8.16 -7.91
N ARG A 176 -13.70 -8.06 -8.67
CA ARG A 176 -14.77 -7.12 -8.40
C ARG A 176 -15.33 -7.29 -6.98
N ALA A 177 -15.69 -8.51 -6.60
CA ALA A 177 -16.22 -8.81 -5.27
C ALA A 177 -15.22 -8.48 -4.15
N ARG A 178 -13.92 -8.79 -4.37
CA ARG A 178 -12.83 -8.43 -3.45
C ARG A 178 -12.75 -6.91 -3.25
N MET A 179 -12.68 -6.15 -4.34
CA MET A 179 -12.52 -4.70 -4.32
C MET A 179 -13.73 -3.99 -3.73
N ALA A 180 -14.95 -4.42 -4.07
CA ALA A 180 -16.19 -3.88 -3.52
C ALA A 180 -16.22 -4.01 -1.99
N LYS A 181 -15.85 -5.18 -1.46
CA LYS A 181 -15.81 -5.42 -0.01
C LYS A 181 -14.72 -4.63 0.70
N ILE A 182 -13.58 -4.39 0.03
CA ILE A 182 -12.54 -3.51 0.57
C ILE A 182 -13.10 -2.09 0.65
N LEU A 183 -13.63 -1.54 -0.44
CA LEU A 183 -14.15 -0.18 -0.50
C LEU A 183 -15.32 0.08 0.46
N GLU A 184 -16.22 -0.89 0.65
CA GLU A 184 -17.33 -0.76 1.62
C GLU A 184 -16.81 -0.48 3.05
N ARG A 185 -15.71 -1.13 3.43
CA ARG A 185 -15.04 -0.92 4.74
C ARG A 185 -14.30 0.40 4.84
N GLU A 186 -14.06 1.08 3.73
CA GLU A 186 -13.40 2.38 3.70
C GLU A 186 -14.38 3.54 3.93
N VAL A 187 -15.67 3.29 3.70
CA VAL A 187 -16.77 4.26 3.86
C VAL A 187 -17.55 4.05 5.16
N SER A 188 -17.50 2.84 5.73
CA SER A 188 -18.13 2.48 7.02
C SER A 188 -17.35 2.98 8.22
#